data_AF-A0A914RZC1-F1
#
_entry.id   AF-A0A914RZC1-F1
#
_cell.length_a   1.000
_cell.length_b   1.000
_cell.length_c   1.000
_cell.angle_alpha   90.00
_cell.angle_beta   90.00
_cell.angle_gamma   90.00
#
_symmetry.space_group_name_H-M   'P 1'
#
loop_
_entity.id
_entity.type
_entity.pdbx_description
1 polymer ?
#
loop_
_entity_poly.entity_id
_entity_poly.type
_entity_poly.pdbx_seq_one_letter_code
_entity_poly.pdbx_strand_id
1 'polypeptide(L)'
;SITRSYYRNSVGVIVVYDISNRATFEHVAQWLNEAEVNVGGPQPGQCVFQLVGHKADLNADRQEAFTMVAREINARVESGALRLV
;
A
#
# COMPACT_ATOMS: atom_id res chain seq x y z
N SER A 1 -12.62 10.85 13.90
CA SER A 1 -13.08 10.43 12.57
C SER A 1 -13.46 8.96 12.61
N ILE A 2 -14.57 8.57 11.97
CA ILE A 2 -15.02 7.19 11.78
C ILE A 2 -13.90 6.30 11.18
N THR A 3 -13.01 6.87 10.36
CA THR A 3 -11.87 6.15 9.77
C THR A 3 -10.91 5.63 10.84
N ARG A 4 -10.63 6.40 11.90
CA ARG A 4 -9.68 6.01 12.96
C ARG A 4 -10.12 4.78 13.75
N SER A 5 -11.43 4.63 13.97
CA SER A 5 -11.95 3.46 14.69
C SER A 5 -11.76 2.15 13.93
N TYR A 6 -11.61 2.18 12.60
CA TYR A 6 -11.40 0.98 11.79
C TYR A 6 -9.95 0.49 11.79
N TYR A 7 -8.96 1.35 12.06
CA TYR A 7 -7.56 0.93 12.17
C TYR A 7 -7.26 0.22 13.50
N ARG A 8 -7.99 0.55 14.57
CA ARG A 8 -7.74 0.04 15.92
C ARG A 8 -7.81 -1.49 15.95
N ASN A 9 -6.77 -2.12 16.50
CA ASN A 9 -6.63 -3.58 16.61
C ASN A 9 -6.63 -4.34 15.27
N SER A 10 -6.40 -3.65 14.15
CA SER A 10 -6.15 -4.32 12.88
C SER A 10 -4.84 -5.11 12.96
N VAL A 11 -4.89 -6.37 12.52
CA VAL A 11 -3.72 -7.26 12.41
C VAL A 11 -3.14 -7.29 10.99
N GLY A 12 -3.83 -6.66 10.04
CA GLY A 12 -3.42 -6.54 8.66
C GLY A 12 -4.01 -5.32 7.98
N VAL A 13 -3.25 -4.75 7.04
CA VAL A 13 -3.65 -3.63 6.18
C VAL A 13 -3.39 -4.05 4.74
N ILE A 14 -4.42 -3.91 3.90
CA ILE A 14 -4.29 -4.04 2.46
C ILE A 14 -4.44 -2.66 1.85
N VAL A 15 -3.38 -2.17 1.21
CA VAL A 15 -3.41 -0.92 0.45
C VAL A 15 -3.65 -1.28 -1.01
N VAL A 16 -4.72 -0.74 -1.58
CA VAL A 16 -5.16 -1.08 -2.94
C VAL A 16 -5.05 0.14 -3.82
N TYR A 17 -4.40 0.01 -4.98
CA TYR A 17 -4.40 1.03 -6.02
C TYR A 17 -4.90 0.43 -7.34
N ASP A 18 -5.35 1.28 -8.25
CA ASP A 18 -5.81 0.87 -9.57
C ASP A 18 -4.62 0.87 -10.54
N ILE A 19 -4.31 -0.28 -11.13
CA ILE A 19 -3.16 -0.40 -12.04
C ILE A 19 -3.34 0.35 -13.36
N SER A 20 -4.57 0.73 -13.69
CA SER A 20 -4.88 1.55 -14.87
C SER A 20 -4.85 3.05 -14.58
N ASN A 21 -4.65 3.45 -13.30
CA ASN A 21 -4.69 4.85 -12.88
C ASN A 21 -3.51 5.20 -11.96
N ARG A 22 -2.47 5.82 -12.53
CA ARG A 22 -1.24 6.21 -11.84
C ARG A 22 -1.47 7.13 -10.62
N ALA A 23 -2.44 8.03 -10.67
CA ALA A 23 -2.73 8.93 -9.55
C ALA A 23 -3.13 8.17 -8.27
N THR A 24 -3.77 7.00 -8.41
CA THR A 24 -4.09 6.15 -7.25
C THR A 24 -2.84 5.54 -6.61
N PHE A 25 -1.81 5.23 -7.41
CA PHE A 25 -0.53 4.72 -6.92
C PHE A 25 0.26 5.82 -6.19
N GLU A 26 0.20 7.06 -6.66
CA GLU A 26 0.91 8.19 -6.04
C GLU A 26 0.46 8.42 -4.58
N HIS A 27 -0.82 8.16 -4.28
CA HIS A 27 -1.37 8.24 -2.93
C HIS A 27 -0.97 7.08 -2.00
N VAL A 28 -0.41 5.97 -2.51
CA VAL A 28 -0.11 4.76 -1.72
C VAL A 28 0.78 5.07 -0.52
N ALA A 29 1.81 5.92 -0.69
CA ALA A 29 2.70 6.29 0.42
C ALA A 29 1.97 7.03 1.54
N GLN A 30 1.05 7.93 1.18
CA GLN A 30 0.23 8.64 2.16
C GLN A 30 -0.70 7.68 2.91
N TRP A 31 -1.36 6.76 2.21
CA TRP A 31 -2.26 5.79 2.83
C TRP A 31 -1.52 4.81 3.75
N LEU A 32 -0.32 4.39 3.36
CA LEU A 32 0.54 3.54 4.19
C LEU A 32 0.96 4.26 5.47
N ASN A 33 1.44 5.51 5.37
CA ASN A 33 1.78 6.31 6.54
C ASN A 33 0.55 6.54 7.45
N GLU A 34 -0.61 6.85 6.87
CA GLU A 34 -1.85 6.96 7.65
C GLU A 34 -2.17 5.65 8.37
N ALA A 35 -2.08 4.51 7.69
CA ALA A 35 -2.32 3.21 8.30
C ALA A 35 -1.29 2.92 9.42
N GLU A 36 0.01 3.09 9.17
CA GLU A 36 1.06 2.89 10.18
C GLU A 36 0.81 3.70 11.47
N VAL A 37 0.43 4.98 11.32
CA VAL A 37 0.14 5.87 12.46
C VAL A 37 -1.10 5.46 13.24
N ASN A 38 -2.09 4.83 12.58
CA ASN A 38 -3.39 4.52 13.20
C ASN A 38 -3.56 3.04 13.61
N VAL A 39 -2.76 2.12 13.06
CA VAL A 39 -2.86 0.67 13.32
C VAL A 39 -2.08 0.26 14.60
N GLY A 40 -1.35 1.20 15.21
CA GLY A 40 -0.72 1.06 16.51
C GLY A 40 -1.72 0.98 17.67
N GLY A 41 -2.19 -0.23 17.98
CA GLY A 41 -2.63 -0.60 19.33
C GLY A 41 -1.43 -0.75 20.29
N PRO A 42 -1.62 -1.29 21.51
CA PRO A 42 -0.57 -1.39 22.53
C PRO A 42 0.68 -2.22 22.15
N GLN A 43 0.70 -2.85 20.97
CA GLN A 43 1.85 -3.57 20.41
C GLN A 43 2.11 -3.16 18.96
N PRO A 44 2.77 -2.01 18.72
CA PRO A 44 3.23 -1.64 17.38
C PRO A 44 4.27 -2.68 16.89
N GLY A 45 4.00 -3.34 15.77
CA GLY A 45 4.92 -4.31 15.15
C GLY A 45 4.30 -5.65 14.72
N GLN A 46 3.02 -5.92 15.01
CA GLN A 46 2.34 -7.17 14.62
C GLN A 46 1.39 -7.05 13.42
N CYS A 47 1.20 -5.86 12.87
CA CYS A 47 0.32 -5.69 11.72
C CYS A 47 1.06 -5.96 10.40
N VAL A 48 0.51 -6.85 9.58
CA VAL A 48 1.02 -7.16 8.24
C VAL A 48 0.53 -6.10 7.24
N PHE A 49 1.39 -5.64 6.34
CA PHE A 49 1.01 -4.70 5.28
C PHE A 49 1.16 -5.38 3.90
N GLN A 50 0.13 -5.28 3.07
CA GLN A 50 0.14 -5.80 1.70
C GLN A 50 -0.30 -4.73 0.72
N LEU A 51 0.50 -4.48 -0.32
CA LEU A 51 0.11 -3.65 -1.45
C LEU A 51 -0.53 -4.51 -2.55
N VAL A 52 -1.63 -4.05 -3.12
CA VAL A 52 -2.40 -4.75 -4.15
C VAL A 52 -2.71 -3.82 -5.33
N GLY A 53 -2.31 -4.24 -6.52
CA GLY A 53 -2.75 -3.62 -7.78
C GLY A 53 -4.08 -4.24 -8.23
N HIS A 54 -5.14 -3.45 -8.21
CA HIS A 54 -6.49 -3.82 -8.61
C HIS A 54 -6.76 -3.47 -10.08
N LYS A 55 -7.78 -4.11 -10.70
CA LYS A 55 -8.15 -4.00 -12.13
C LYS A 55 -7.14 -4.60 -13.12
N ALA A 56 -6.58 -5.75 -12.77
CA ALA A 56 -5.65 -6.52 -13.62
C ALA A 56 -6.25 -7.00 -14.95
N ASP A 57 -7.57 -6.95 -15.09
CA ASP A 57 -8.33 -7.23 -16.31
C ASP A 57 -8.29 -6.09 -17.33
N LEU A 58 -8.10 -4.83 -16.90
CA LEU A 58 -8.11 -3.66 -17.79
C LEU A 58 -6.76 -3.39 -18.47
N ASN A 59 -5.66 -3.98 -17.98
CA ASN A 59 -4.36 -3.90 -18.63
C ASN A 59 -4.17 -5.12 -19.55
N ALA A 60 -4.19 -4.89 -20.86
CA ALA A 60 -3.88 -5.89 -21.87
C ALA A 60 -2.44 -6.43 -21.71
N ASP A 61 -1.50 -5.55 -21.35
CA ASP A 61 -0.09 -5.91 -21.08
C ASP A 61 0.19 -5.98 -19.58
N ARG A 62 -0.35 -7.03 -18.96
CA ARG A 62 -0.21 -7.31 -17.52
C ARG A 62 1.26 -7.33 -17.08
N GLN A 63 2.16 -7.84 -17.92
CA GLN A 63 3.59 -7.98 -17.64
C GLN A 63 4.29 -6.63 -17.45
N GLU A 64 3.98 -5.64 -18.27
CA GLU A 64 4.58 -4.30 -18.19
C GLU A 64 4.10 -3.54 -16.95
N ALA A 65 2.80 -3.63 -16.65
CA ALA A 65 2.23 -3.01 -15.45
C ALA A 65 2.87 -3.56 -14.17
N PHE A 66 3.01 -4.89 -14.04
CA PHE A 66 3.68 -5.50 -12.88
C PHE A 66 5.15 -5.08 -12.79
N THR A 67 5.87 -5.06 -13.92
CA THR A 67 7.30 -4.71 -13.94
C THR A 67 7.54 -3.25 -13.54
N MET A 68 6.73 -2.31 -14.06
CA MET A 68 6.83 -0.90 -13.72
C MET A 68 6.52 -0.65 -12.24
N VAL A 69 5.47 -1.28 -11.73
CA VAL A 69 5.07 -1.19 -10.31
C VAL A 69 6.16 -1.74 -9.40
N ALA A 70 6.69 -2.92 -9.70
CA ALA A 70 7.74 -3.54 -8.90
C ALA A 70 8.99 -2.65 -8.81
N ARG A 71 9.40 -2.03 -9.92
CA ARG A 71 10.53 -1.09 -9.95
C ARG A 71 10.27 0.13 -9.07
N GLU A 72 9.09 0.73 -9.16
CA GLU A 72 8.73 1.93 -8.40
C GLU A 72 8.61 1.64 -6.90
N ILE A 73 8.01 0.50 -6.52
CA ILE A 73 7.98 0.03 -5.13
C ILE A 73 9.40 -0.18 -4.63
N ASN A 74 10.25 -0.87 -5.41
CA ASN A 74 11.63 -1.14 -5.01
C ASN A 74 12.43 0.16 -4.83
N ALA A 75 12.29 1.13 -5.74
CA ALA A 75 12.92 2.45 -5.60
C ALA A 75 12.43 3.20 -4.35
N ARG A 76 11.16 3.08 -3.99
CA ARG A 76 10.60 3.66 -2.76
C ARG A 76 11.10 2.94 -1.51
N VAL A 77 11.31 1.63 -1.57
CA VAL A 77 11.92 0.86 -0.47
C VAL A 77 13.39 1.25 -0.28
N GLU A 78 14.16 1.31 -1.36
CA GLU A 78 15.57 1.69 -1.33
C GLU A 78 15.80 3.13 -0.86
N SER A 79 14.91 4.06 -1.22
CA SER A 79 14.96 5.45 -0.74
C SER A 79 14.43 5.62 0.69
N GLY A 80 13.90 4.56 1.31
CA GLY A 80 13.26 4.62 2.63
C GLY A 80 11.90 5.32 2.65
N ALA A 81 11.36 5.69 1.49
CA ALA A 81 10.03 6.28 1.34
C ALA A 81 8.89 5.28 1.57
N LEU A 82 9.20 3.97 1.55
CA LEU A 82 8.27 2.89 1.79
C LEU A 82 8.97 1.78 2.59
N ARG A 83 8.44 1.39 3.75
CA ARG A 83 8.99 0.27 4.54
C ARG A 83 8.06 -0.93 4.44
N LEU A 84 8.47 -1.95 3.70
CA LEU A 84 7.81 -3.26 3.71
C LEU A 84 8.49 -4.12 4.77
N VAL A 85 7.72 -4.91 5.51
CA VAL A 85 8.22 -5.88 6.50
C VAL A 85 8.57 -7.19 5.83
#